data_AF-A0A7Z6ZVM8-F1
#
_entry.id   AF-A0A7Z6ZVM8-F1
#
_cell.length_a   1.000
_cell.length_b   1.000
_cell.length_c   1.000
_cell.angle_alpha   90.00
_cell.angle_beta   90.00
_cell.angle_gamma   90.00
#
_symmetry.space_group_name_H-M   'P 1'
#
loop_
_entity.id
_entity.type
_entity.pdbx_description
1 polymer ?
#
loop_
_entity_poly.entity_id
_entity_poly.type
_entity_poly.pdbx_seq_one_letter_code
_entity_poly.pdbx_strand_id
1 'polypeptide(L)'
;MKQLKVLPIGIYAGLAAAMVGLLMFSVSWYLWDVIDGPLPGYEFVLAPGNLTLIYIWHPLFTEEINFWPKLLLLLLGQFFVVALASACVMRVFRKLRMNHTQHD
;
A
#
# COMPACT_ATOMS: atom_id res chain seq x y z
N MET A 1 -17.72 -12.61 21.10
CA MET A 1 -16.58 -12.19 20.23
C MET A 1 -16.84 -10.77 19.74
N LYS A 2 -15.89 -9.83 19.90
CA LYS A 2 -16.07 -8.44 19.47
C LYS A 2 -16.31 -8.39 17.94
N GLN A 3 -17.39 -7.73 17.52
CA GLN A 3 -17.61 -7.38 16.12
C GLN A 3 -16.40 -6.57 15.64
N LEU A 4 -15.50 -7.21 14.89
CA LEU A 4 -14.42 -6.48 14.23
C LEU A 4 -15.10 -5.43 13.33
N LYS A 5 -14.55 -4.22 13.20
CA LYS A 5 -15.08 -3.21 12.25
C LYS A 5 -14.16 -3.22 11.03
N VAL A 6 -14.72 -3.39 9.82
CA VAL A 6 -13.91 -3.54 8.58
C VAL A 6 -13.09 -2.29 8.31
N LEU A 7 -13.73 -1.12 8.44
CA LEU A 7 -13.15 0.17 8.11
C LEU A 7 -11.87 0.50 8.91
N PRO A 8 -11.85 0.44 10.26
CA PRO A 8 -10.63 0.74 11.01
C PRO A 8 -9.50 -0.24 10.72
N ILE A 9 -9.80 -1.52 10.47
CA ILE A 9 -8.76 -2.50 10.08
C ILE A 9 -8.08 -2.07 8.78
N GLY A 10 -8.88 -1.67 7.78
CA GLY A 10 -8.34 -1.18 6.51
C GLY A 10 -7.49 0.08 6.69
N ILE A 11 -7.96 1.04 7.49
CA ILE A 11 -7.22 2.27 7.77
C ILE A 11 -5.89 1.98 8.47
N TYR A 12 -5.87 1.14 9.52
CA TYR A 12 -4.63 0.80 10.21
C TYR A 12 -3.65 0.04 9.31
N ALA A 13 -4.14 -0.88 8.48
CA ALA A 13 -3.31 -1.60 7.51
C ALA A 13 -2.70 -0.64 6.47
N GLY A 14 -3.50 0.29 5.95
CA GLY A 14 -3.02 1.32 5.03
C GLY A 14 -1.98 2.24 5.66
N LEU A 15 -2.20 2.70 6.90
CA LEU A 15 -1.21 3.53 7.63
C LEU A 15 0.09 2.77 7.85
N ALA A 16 0.02 1.49 8.25
CA ALA A 16 1.20 0.66 8.40
C ALA A 16 1.97 0.51 7.08
N ALA A 17 1.27 0.28 5.96
CA ALA A 17 1.89 0.20 4.64
C ALA A 17 2.54 1.52 4.21
N ALA A 18 1.91 2.66 4.48
CA ALA A 18 2.49 3.97 4.19
C ALA A 18 3.76 4.22 5.03
N MET A 19 3.77 3.86 6.32
CA MET A 19 4.97 3.97 7.16
C MET A 19 6.10 3.07 6.67
N VAL A 20 5.80 1.81 6.33
CA VAL A 20 6.77 0.88 5.75
C VAL A 20 7.31 1.43 4.42
N GLY A 21 6.43 1.98 3.58
CA GLY A 21 6.82 2.58 2.31
C GLY A 21 7.74 3.79 2.49
N LEU A 22 7.45 4.65 3.45
CA LEU A 22 8.30 5.80 3.79
C LEU A 22 9.68 5.35 4.27
N LEU A 23 9.74 4.36 5.17
CA LEU A 23 11.00 3.82 5.67
C LEU A 23 11.81 3.16 4.55
N MET A 24 11.19 2.28 3.76
CA MET A 24 11.87 1.57 2.67
C MET A 24 12.40 2.55 1.61
N PHE A 25 11.60 3.57 1.29
CA PHE A 25 12.01 4.63 0.39
C PHE A 25 13.21 5.41 0.93
N SER A 26 13.13 5.84 2.20
CA SER A 26 14.18 6.64 2.82
C SER A 26 15.50 5.88 2.96
N VAL A 27 15.43 4.59 3.33
CA VAL A 27 16.60 3.72 3.44
C VAL A 27 17.21 3.46 2.07
N SER A 28 16.39 3.13 1.06
CA SER A 28 16.89 2.91 -0.30
C SER A 28 17.49 4.17 -0.91
N TRP A 29 16.95 5.35 -0.58
CA TRP A 29 17.52 6.62 -1.01
C TRP A 29 18.87 6.89 -0.32
N TYR A 30 18.96 6.66 0.99
CA TYR A 30 20.19 6.87 1.76
C TYR A 30 21.32 5.91 1.39
N LEU A 31 20.99 4.65 1.08
CA LEU A 31 21.96 3.60 0.73
C LEU A 31 22.24 3.51 -0.78
N TRP A 32 21.68 4.40 -1.59
CA TRP A 32 21.78 4.32 -3.05
C TRP A 32 23.25 4.26 -3.52
N ASP A 33 24.09 5.16 -2.99
CA ASP A 33 25.52 5.25 -3.36
C ASP A 33 26.35 4.07 -2.82
N VAL A 34 25.83 3.30 -1.86
CA VAL A 34 26.52 2.14 -1.28
C VAL A 34 26.17 0.86 -2.03
N ILE A 35 24.94 0.77 -2.52
CA ILE A 35 24.38 -0.42 -3.19
C ILE A 35 24.47 -0.28 -4.73
N ASP A 36 24.81 0.91 -5.23
CA ASP A 36 24.79 1.28 -6.65
C ASP A 36 23.40 1.02 -7.29
N GLY A 37 22.34 1.25 -6.52
CA GLY A 37 20.98 1.01 -7.00
C GLY A 37 19.93 0.87 -5.90
N PRO A 38 18.72 0.42 -6.28
CA PRO A 38 17.62 0.24 -5.33
C PRO A 38 17.92 -0.89 -4.36
N LEU A 39 17.49 -0.72 -3.11
CA LEU A 39 17.62 -1.73 -2.07
C LEU A 39 16.94 -3.06 -2.54
N PRO A 40 17.53 -4.24 -2.29
CA PRO A 40 16.88 -5.51 -2.62
C PRO A 40 15.50 -5.62 -1.98
N GLY A 41 14.48 -5.98 -2.77
CA GLY A 41 13.08 -6.05 -2.31
C GLY A 41 12.33 -4.72 -2.29
N TYR A 42 12.98 -3.60 -2.62
CA TYR A 42 12.36 -2.27 -2.74
C TYR A 42 11.12 -2.29 -3.63
N GLU A 43 11.22 -2.89 -4.81
CA GLU A 43 10.12 -2.95 -5.78
C GLU A 43 8.91 -3.71 -5.24
N PHE A 44 9.14 -4.81 -4.52
CA PHE A 44 8.06 -5.61 -3.94
C PHE A 44 7.37 -4.89 -2.79
N VAL A 45 8.14 -4.34 -1.86
CA VAL A 45 7.62 -3.60 -0.71
C VAL A 45 6.84 -2.37 -1.15
N LEU A 46 7.31 -1.68 -2.19
CA LEU A 46 6.69 -0.48 -2.74
C LEU A 46 5.69 -0.75 -3.86
N ALA A 47 5.46 -2.01 -4.23
CA ALA A 47 4.59 -2.38 -5.33
C ALA A 47 3.20 -1.71 -5.27
N PRO A 48 2.48 -1.66 -4.12
CA PRO A 48 1.15 -1.04 -4.10
C PRO A 48 1.20 0.46 -4.42
N GLY A 49 2.22 1.18 -3.94
CA GLY A 49 2.45 2.58 -4.31
C GLY A 49 2.83 2.74 -5.77
N ASN A 50 3.79 1.93 -6.24
CA ASN A 50 4.30 1.96 -7.61
C ASN A 50 3.22 1.64 -8.65
N LEU A 51 2.28 0.76 -8.34
CA LEU A 51 1.13 0.46 -9.22
C LEU A 51 0.34 1.73 -9.51
N THR A 52 0.02 2.52 -8.49
CA THR A 52 -0.71 3.78 -8.70
C THR A 52 0.13 4.82 -9.42
N LEU A 53 1.44 4.89 -9.12
CA LEU A 53 2.35 5.79 -9.83
C LEU A 53 2.42 5.48 -11.32
N ILE A 54 2.61 4.22 -11.69
CA ILE A 54 2.80 3.79 -13.09
C ILE A 54 1.49 3.88 -13.87
N TYR A 55 0.37 3.42 -13.30
CA TYR A 55 -0.87 3.24 -14.07
C TYR A 55 -1.87 4.38 -13.90
N ILE A 56 -1.76 5.18 -12.85
CA ILE A 56 -2.70 6.29 -12.58
C ILE A 56 -1.99 7.62 -12.75
N TRP A 57 -0.90 7.85 -12.01
CA TRP A 57 -0.29 9.17 -11.94
C TRP A 57 0.57 9.50 -13.14
N HIS A 58 1.36 8.55 -13.64
CA HIS A 58 2.26 8.77 -14.78
C HIS A 58 1.50 9.10 -16.09
N PRO A 59 0.33 8.50 -16.40
CA PRO A 59 -0.46 8.94 -17.56
C PRO A 59 -1.11 10.32 -17.37
N LEU A 60 -1.40 10.71 -16.12
CA LEU A 60 -2.01 12.00 -15.81
C LEU A 60 -1.00 13.15 -15.80
N PHE A 61 0.22 12.87 -15.34
CA PHE A 61 1.34 13.81 -15.34
C PHE A 61 2.29 13.45 -16.49
N THR A 62 2.13 14.14 -17.61
CA THR A 62 2.99 13.97 -18.80
C THR A 62 4.41 14.50 -18.60
N GLU A 63 4.66 15.22 -17.50
CA GLU A 63 5.95 15.76 -17.12
C GLU A 63 6.59 14.93 -16.00
N GLU A 64 7.92 14.95 -15.92
CA GLU A 64 8.67 14.29 -14.85
C GLU A 64 8.28 14.89 -13.49
N ILE A 65 7.63 14.07 -12.67
CA ILE A 65 7.17 14.50 -11.35
C ILE A 65 8.38 14.72 -10.44
N ASN A 66 8.47 15.92 -9.87
CA ASN A 66 9.46 16.27 -8.84
C ASN A 66 9.44 15.28 -7.66
N PHE A 67 10.57 15.21 -6.94
CA PHE A 67 10.77 14.27 -5.83
C PHE A 67 9.64 14.28 -4.79
N TRP A 68 9.31 15.44 -4.22
CA TRP A 68 8.34 15.55 -3.13
C TRP A 68 6.92 15.12 -3.54
N PRO A 69 6.37 15.61 -4.66
CA PRO A 69 5.10 15.10 -5.16
C PRO A 69 5.15 13.59 -5.46
N LYS A 70 6.25 13.08 -6.04
CA LYS A 70 6.40 11.64 -6.33
C LYS A 70 6.35 10.79 -5.06
N LEU A 71 7.04 11.22 -4.00
CA LEU A 71 7.02 10.55 -2.70
C LEU A 71 5.61 10.59 -2.09
N LEU A 72 4.93 11.73 -2.14
CA LEU A 72 3.56 11.83 -1.64
C LEU A 72 2.60 10.88 -2.38
N LEU A 73 2.66 10.86 -3.71
CA LEU A 73 1.83 9.99 -4.53
C LEU A 73 2.14 8.50 -4.30
N LEU A 74 3.41 8.14 -4.11
CA LEU A 74 3.83 6.79 -3.71
C LEU A 74 3.17 6.36 -2.40
N LEU A 75 3.23 7.22 -1.37
CA LEU A 75 2.68 6.94 -0.04
C LEU A 75 1.15 6.89 -0.05
N LEU A 76 0.49 7.75 -0.83
CA LEU A 76 -0.96 7.68 -1.04
C LEU A 76 -1.35 6.36 -1.71
N GLY A 77 -0.60 5.94 -2.74
CA GLY A 77 -0.81 4.65 -3.39
C GLY A 77 -0.67 3.48 -2.41
N GLN A 78 0.39 3.48 -1.60
CA GLN A 78 0.61 2.48 -0.55
C GLN A 78 -0.57 2.41 0.41
N PHE A 79 -1.00 3.56 0.91
CA PHE A 79 -2.12 3.65 1.84
C PHE A 79 -3.41 3.11 1.22
N PHE A 80 -3.83 3.66 0.08
CA PHE A 80 -5.15 3.36 -0.50
C PHE A 80 -5.25 1.92 -1.00
N VAL A 81 -4.23 1.42 -1.69
CA VAL A 81 -4.27 0.05 -2.24
C VAL A 81 -4.34 -0.96 -1.09
N VAL A 82 -3.51 -0.80 -0.05
CA VAL A 82 -3.52 -1.74 1.08
C VAL A 82 -4.78 -1.60 1.93
N ALA A 83 -5.27 -0.38 2.16
CA ALA A 83 -6.50 -0.15 2.91
C ALA A 83 -7.73 -0.77 2.21
N LEU A 84 -7.84 -0.59 0.89
CA LEU A 84 -8.93 -1.18 0.10
C LEU A 84 -8.81 -2.70 0.01
N ALA A 85 -7.61 -3.23 -0.27
CA ALA A 85 -7.39 -4.66 -0.36
C ALA A 85 -7.72 -5.37 0.96
N SER A 86 -7.23 -4.86 2.09
CA SER A 86 -7.52 -5.43 3.41
C SER A 86 -9.00 -5.31 3.80
N ALA A 87 -9.67 -4.20 3.46
CA ALA A 87 -11.11 -4.07 3.67
C ALA A 87 -11.91 -5.07 2.84
N CYS A 88 -11.55 -5.27 1.55
CA CYS A 88 -12.15 -6.25 0.66
C CYS A 88 -11.98 -7.67 1.20
N VAL A 89 -10.75 -8.06 1.56
CA VAL A 89 -10.43 -9.36 2.13
C VAL A 89 -11.26 -9.60 3.40
N MET A 90 -11.28 -8.66 4.34
CA MET A 90 -12.06 -8.79 5.58
C MET A 90 -13.57 -8.90 5.30
N ARG A 91 -14.09 -8.21 4.28
CA ARG A 91 -15.50 -8.30 3.88
C ARG A 91 -15.84 -9.66 3.30
N VAL A 92 -14.96 -10.22 2.46
CA VAL A 92 -15.12 -11.58 1.91
C VAL A 92 -15.07 -12.61 3.03
N PHE A 93 -14.08 -12.54 3.93
CA PHE A 93 -13.98 -13.46 5.07
C PHE A 93 -15.22 -13.43 5.97
N ARG A 94 -15.81 -12.24 6.21
CA ARG A 94 -17.07 -12.15 6.96
C ARG A 94 -18.21 -12.85 6.23
N LYS A 95 -18.35 -12.62 4.93
CA LYS A 95 -19.42 -13.24 4.14
C LYS A 95 -19.29 -14.77 4.14
N LEU A 96 -18.08 -15.28 3.93
CA LEU A 96 -17.79 -16.73 3.97
C LEU A 96 -18.08 -17.32 5.35
N ARG A 97 -17.67 -16.64 6.43
CA ARG A 97 -17.96 -17.09 7.80
C ARG A 97 -19.46 -17.13 8.08
N MET A 98 -20.21 -16.10 7.69
CA MET A 98 -21.66 -16.05 7.90
C MET A 98 -22.38 -17.19 7.19
N ASN A 99 -21.98 -17.51 5.95
CA ASN A 99 -22.55 -18.61 5.17
C ASN A 99 -22.29 -19.99 5.81
N HIS A 100 -21.14 -20.20 6.45
CA HIS A 100 -20.87 -21.48 7.14
C HIS A 100 -21.82 -21.70 8.32
N THR A 101 -22.07 -20.66 9.13
CA THR A 101 -23.01 -20.73 10.28
C THR A 101 -24.48 -20.91 9.92
N GLN A 102 -24.87 -20.84 8.65
CA GLN A 102 -26.25 -21.09 8.21
C GLN A 102 -26.49 -22.54 7.80
N HIS A 103 -25.44 -23.35 7.68
CA HIS A 103 -25.49 -24.75 7.27
C HIS A 103 -25.19 -25.74 8.42
N ASP A 104 -24.97 -25.24 9.63
CA ASP A 104 -24.85 -26.01 10.89
C ASP A 104 -26.12 -25.83 11.74
#